data_AF-A0A7D7VNE0-F1
#
_entry.id   AF-A0A7D7VNE0-F1
#
_cell.length_a   1.000
_cell.length_b   1.000
_cell.length_c   1.000
_cell.angle_alpha   90.00
_cell.angle_beta   90.00
_cell.angle_gamma   90.00
#
_symmetry.space_group_name_H-M   'P 1'
#
loop_
_entity.id
_entity.type
_entity.pdbx_description
1 polymer ?
#
loop_
_entity_poly.entity_id
_entity_poly.type
_entity_poly.pdbx_seq_one_letter_code
_entity_poly.pdbx_strand_id
1 'polypeptide(L)'
;MLETNFKQYKPYFELLDQLFEIERKLENIEESNSIARNLNKMKDIFETNLFSSSTSSEIGFTYHNPIGESYNETRLDLEASIAGNSSENLVIKEVIKPIIRYKSGGSTLIARKGVVVVESKN
;
A
#
# COMPACT_ATOMS: atom_id res chain seq x y z
N MET A 1 23.23 2.75 -6.97
CA MET A 1 21.77 2.64 -7.13
C MET A 1 21.27 3.99 -7.60
N LEU A 2 20.61 4.07 -8.77
CA LEU A 2 19.89 5.27 -9.15
C LEU A 2 18.71 5.39 -8.18
N GLU A 3 18.66 6.46 -7.38
CA GLU A 3 17.46 6.79 -6.62
C GLU A 3 16.36 7.15 -7.61
N THR A 4 15.46 6.22 -7.89
CA THR A 4 14.27 6.49 -8.69
C THR A 4 13.41 7.50 -7.93
N ASN A 5 13.38 8.74 -8.41
CA ASN A 5 12.61 9.81 -7.79
C ASN A 5 11.12 9.65 -8.12
N PHE A 6 10.35 9.11 -7.18
CA PHE A 6 8.92 8.89 -7.37
C PHE A 6 8.04 10.14 -7.16
N LYS A 7 8.61 11.31 -6.84
CA LYS A 7 7.82 12.53 -6.54
C LYS A 7 6.88 12.93 -7.68
N GLN A 8 7.27 12.69 -8.93
CA GLN A 8 6.45 12.99 -10.10
C GLN A 8 5.15 12.17 -10.17
N TYR A 9 5.10 11.03 -9.47
CA TYR A 9 3.93 10.15 -9.47
C TYR A 9 2.94 10.45 -8.34
N LYS A 10 3.08 11.58 -7.65
CA LYS A 10 2.20 11.98 -6.54
C LYS A 10 0.69 11.86 -6.87
N PRO A 11 0.19 12.31 -8.03
CA PRO A 11 -1.24 12.15 -8.35
C PRO A 11 -1.69 10.69 -8.43
N TYR A 12 -0.81 9.78 -8.88
CA TYR A 12 -1.12 8.35 -8.91
C TYR A 12 -1.17 7.75 -7.50
N PHE A 13 -0.33 8.23 -6.60
CA PHE A 13 -0.39 7.82 -5.18
C PHE A 13 -1.68 8.27 -4.51
N GLU A 14 -2.14 9.48 -4.81
CA GLU A 14 -3.43 9.99 -4.32
C GLU A 14 -4.61 9.16 -4.84
N LEU A 15 -4.55 8.70 -6.10
CA LEU A 15 -5.56 7.78 -6.64
C LEU A 15 -5.50 6.40 -5.95
N LEU A 16 -4.31 5.83 -5.74
CA LEU A 16 -4.15 4.57 -5.01
C LEU A 16 -4.66 4.68 -3.56
N ASP A 17 -4.48 5.84 -2.93
CA ASP A 17 -5.06 6.14 -1.61
C ASP A 17 -6.59 6.13 -1.66
N GLN A 18 -7.21 6.71 -2.69
CA GLN A 18 -8.67 6.64 -2.86
C GLN A 18 -9.15 5.20 -3.08
N LEU A 19 -8.44 4.41 -3.89
CA LEU A 19 -8.77 2.98 -4.08
C LEU A 19 -8.71 2.21 -2.76
N PHE A 20 -7.67 2.44 -1.97
CA PHE A 20 -7.50 1.84 -0.64
C PHE A 20 -8.64 2.23 0.30
N GLU A 21 -9.01 3.51 0.35
CA GLU A 21 -10.11 3.98 1.20
C GLU A 21 -11.47 3.40 0.81
N ILE A 22 -11.73 3.25 -0.49
CA ILE A 22 -12.95 2.60 -0.97
C ILE A 22 -12.96 1.13 -0.57
N GLU A 23 -11.84 0.40 -0.75
CA GLU A 23 -11.73 -1.00 -0.33
C GLU A 23 -12.01 -1.16 1.17
N ARG A 24 -11.37 -0.35 2.01
CA ARG A 24 -11.58 -0.38 3.47
C ARG A 24 -13.03 -0.10 3.88
N LYS A 25 -13.71 0.81 3.18
CA LYS A 25 -15.13 1.10 3.44
C LYS A 25 -16.04 -0.04 3.01
N LEU A 26 -15.68 -0.80 1.97
CA LEU A 26 -16.44 -1.96 1.50
C LEU A 26 -16.33 -3.17 2.43
N GLU A 27 -15.23 -3.33 3.18
CA GLU A 27 -15.09 -4.42 4.16
C GLU A 27 -16.25 -4.45 5.19
N ASN A 28 -16.90 -3.31 5.41
CA ASN A 28 -18.01 -3.15 6.35
C ASN A 28 -19.41 -3.23 5.70
N ILE A 29 -19.50 -3.59 4.41
CA ILE A 29 -20.78 -3.66 3.67
C ILE A 29 -21.03 -5.10 3.23
N GLU A 30 -22.13 -5.69 3.69
CA GLU A 30 -22.61 -7.02 3.27
C GLU A 30 -23.33 -6.96 1.90
N GLU A 31 -22.66 -6.50 0.84
CA GLU A 31 -23.22 -6.49 -0.52
C GLU A 31 -22.40 -7.23 -1.57
N SER A 32 -23.13 -7.89 -2.46
CA SER A 32 -22.63 -8.81 -3.48
C SER A 32 -21.83 -8.12 -4.61
N ASN A 33 -20.50 -8.19 -4.51
CA ASN A 33 -19.52 -8.59 -5.54
C ASN A 33 -19.35 -7.81 -6.87
N SER A 34 -20.01 -6.67 -7.11
CA SER A 34 -19.72 -5.86 -8.32
C SER A 34 -18.61 -4.81 -8.09
N ILE A 35 -18.56 -4.19 -6.90
CA ILE A 35 -17.62 -3.11 -6.59
C ILE A 35 -16.21 -3.65 -6.36
N ALA A 36 -16.06 -4.74 -5.60
CA ALA A 36 -14.77 -5.39 -5.39
C ALA A 36 -14.09 -5.80 -6.71
N ARG A 37 -14.87 -6.33 -7.66
CA ARG A 37 -14.38 -6.65 -9.00
C ARG A 37 -13.91 -5.40 -9.75
N ASN A 38 -14.62 -4.28 -9.65
CA ASN A 38 -14.21 -3.03 -10.28
C ASN A 38 -12.94 -2.46 -9.64
N LEU A 39 -12.79 -2.56 -8.31
CA LEU A 39 -11.55 -2.18 -7.62
C LEU A 39 -10.36 -3.03 -8.07
N ASN A 40 -10.54 -4.35 -8.19
CA ASN A 40 -9.48 -5.23 -8.69
C ASN A 40 -9.05 -4.84 -10.10
N LYS A 41 -10.00 -4.56 -11.00
CA LYS A 41 -9.66 -4.04 -12.35
C LYS A 41 -8.89 -2.73 -12.31
N MET A 42 -9.22 -1.82 -11.38
CA MET A 42 -8.45 -0.58 -11.24
C MET A 42 -7.04 -0.86 -10.72
N LYS A 43 -6.86 -1.75 -9.74
CA LYS A 43 -5.54 -2.20 -9.27
C LYS A 43 -4.71 -2.78 -10.43
N ASP A 44 -5.31 -3.65 -11.25
CA ASP A 44 -4.65 -4.25 -12.41
C ASP A 44 -4.18 -3.18 -13.41
N ILE A 45 -4.94 -2.10 -13.59
CA ILE A 45 -4.54 -0.97 -14.44
C ILE A 45 -3.29 -0.29 -13.90
N PHE A 46 -3.24 -0.01 -12.59
CA PHE A 46 -2.07 0.61 -11.95
C PHE A 46 -0.84 -0.30 -11.96
N GLU A 47 -1.03 -1.61 -11.83
CA GLU A 47 0.07 -2.58 -11.81
C GLU A 47 0.65 -2.85 -13.21
N THR A 48 -0.20 -2.95 -14.24
CA THR A 48 0.22 -3.53 -15.53
C THR A 48 -0.06 -2.66 -16.77
N ASN A 49 -0.94 -1.66 -16.69
CA ASN A 49 -1.40 -0.95 -17.90
C ASN A 49 -0.98 0.53 -17.95
N LEU A 50 -0.75 1.17 -16.81
CA LEU A 50 -0.56 2.62 -16.74
C LEU A 50 0.84 3.09 -17.17
N PHE A 51 1.85 2.24 -17.06
CA PHE A 51 3.26 2.58 -17.36
C PHE A 51 3.92 1.66 -18.39
N SER A 52 3.13 0.77 -18.99
CA SER A 52 3.58 -0.17 -20.01
C SER A 52 3.69 0.51 -21.38
N SER A 53 4.76 1.27 -21.58
CA SER A 53 5.17 1.74 -22.91
C SER A 53 6.01 0.67 -23.60
N SER A 54 5.42 -0.04 -24.55
CA SER A 54 6.03 -0.85 -25.65
C SER A 54 7.13 -1.88 -25.31
N THR A 55 7.50 -2.05 -24.05
CA THR A 55 8.56 -2.96 -23.60
C THR A 55 7.91 -3.96 -22.64
N SER A 56 8.20 -5.25 -22.83
CA SER A 56 7.67 -6.44 -22.14
C SER A 56 7.94 -6.51 -20.63
N SER A 57 8.16 -5.37 -19.98
CA SER A 57 8.36 -5.24 -18.55
C SER A 57 7.06 -4.73 -17.94
N GLU A 58 6.39 -5.58 -17.16
CA GLU A 58 5.26 -5.16 -16.33
C GLU A 58 5.78 -4.14 -15.31
N ILE A 59 5.56 -2.86 -15.62
CA ILE A 59 5.94 -1.74 -14.77
C ILE A 59 4.67 -1.14 -14.21
N GLY A 60 4.61 -0.99 -12.89
CA GLY A 60 3.49 -0.31 -12.27
C GLY A 60 3.58 -0.16 -10.77
N PHE A 61 2.51 0.38 -10.21
CA PHE A 61 2.37 0.60 -8.78
C PHE A 61 1.33 -0.33 -8.19
N THR A 62 1.65 -0.87 -7.03
CA THR A 62 0.72 -1.61 -6.18
C THR A 62 0.67 -0.96 -4.81
N TYR A 63 -0.41 -1.20 -4.07
CA TYR A 63 -0.48 -0.82 -2.66
C TYR A 63 -0.67 -2.05 -1.79
N HIS A 64 -0.25 -1.94 -0.54
CA HIS A 64 -0.37 -3.00 0.45
C HIS A 64 -0.91 -2.45 1.76
N ASN A 65 -1.90 -3.18 2.31
CA ASN A 65 -2.51 -2.91 3.60
C ASN A 65 -1.87 -3.82 4.67
N PRO A 66 -0.97 -3.32 5.52
CA PRO A 66 -0.28 -4.13 6.51
C PRO A 66 -1.07 -4.31 7.83
N ILE A 67 -2.38 -4.06 7.82
CA ILE A 67 -3.23 -4.18 9.00
C ILE A 67 -3.09 -5.58 9.64
N GLY A 68 -2.90 -5.62 10.97
CA GLY A 68 -2.74 -6.88 11.70
C GLY A 68 -1.37 -7.54 11.59
N GLU A 69 -0.45 -7.04 10.75
CA GLU A 69 0.92 -7.54 10.71
C GLU A 69 1.73 -7.10 11.94
N SER A 70 2.71 -7.92 12.32
CA SER A 70 3.70 -7.54 13.34
C SER A 70 4.55 -6.36 12.88
N TYR A 71 4.86 -5.47 13.82
CA TYR A 71 5.74 -4.34 13.61
C TYR A 71 7.04 -4.48 14.41
N ASN A 72 8.13 -4.05 13.80
CA ASN A 72 9.40 -3.80 14.47
C ASN A 72 10.09 -2.60 13.79
N GLU A 73 11.01 -1.95 14.50
CA GLU A 73 11.70 -0.73 14.02
C GLU A 73 12.61 -0.97 12.81
N THR A 74 12.97 -2.23 12.52
CA THR A 74 13.78 -2.57 11.34
C THR A 74 12.98 -2.56 10.03
N ARG A 75 11.64 -2.45 10.11
CA ARG A 75 10.79 -2.31 8.92
C ARG A 75 11.04 -0.97 8.25
N LEU A 76 11.61 -1.03 7.04
CA LEU A 76 11.92 0.15 6.23
C LEU A 76 10.73 0.67 5.41
N ASP A 77 9.66 -0.12 5.30
CA ASP A 77 8.48 0.15 4.49
C ASP A 77 7.39 0.95 5.21
N LEU A 78 7.62 1.32 6.47
CA LEU A 78 6.65 1.96 7.35
C LEU A 78 7.20 3.19 8.07
N GLU A 79 6.30 4.14 8.31
CA GLU A 79 6.40 5.19 9.32
C GLU A 79 5.31 4.89 10.37
N ALA A 80 5.73 4.51 11.57
CA ALA A 80 4.82 4.06 12.62
C ALA A 80 4.78 5.03 13.79
N SER A 81 3.57 5.27 14.29
CA SER A 81 3.33 5.91 15.59
C SER A 81 2.93 4.85 16.61
N ILE A 82 3.65 4.77 17.73
CA ILE A 82 3.33 3.83 18.82
C ILE A 82 2.21 4.43 19.67
N ALA A 83 1.09 3.71 19.78
CA ALA A 83 0.02 4.01 20.72
C ALA A 83 0.25 3.23 22.03
N GLY A 84 0.05 3.91 23.16
CA GLY A 84 0.25 3.34 24.49
C GLY A 84 1.69 3.45 25.01
N ASN A 85 2.03 2.64 26.01
CA ASN A 85 3.28 2.76 26.78
C ASN A 85 4.28 1.62 26.55
N SER A 86 3.93 0.62 25.73
CA SER A 86 4.78 -0.55 25.48
C SER A 86 5.34 -0.50 24.05
N SER A 87 6.63 -0.80 23.92
CA SER A 87 7.33 -0.90 22.64
C SER A 87 7.57 -2.36 22.20
N GLU A 88 7.06 -3.33 22.96
CA GLU A 88 7.23 -4.76 22.69
C GLU A 88 5.97 -5.38 22.08
N ASN A 89 6.16 -6.43 21.27
CA ASN A 89 5.08 -7.18 20.61
C ASN A 89 4.10 -6.28 19.85
N LEU A 90 4.62 -5.28 19.15
CA LEU A 90 3.83 -4.30 18.42
C LEU A 90 3.14 -4.94 17.20
N VAL A 91 1.88 -4.61 17.01
CA VAL A 91 1.05 -5.02 15.87
C VAL A 91 0.41 -3.78 15.27
N ILE A 92 0.29 -3.76 13.95
CA ILE A 92 -0.36 -2.67 13.21
C ILE A 92 -1.86 -2.71 13.49
N LYS A 93 -2.38 -1.68 14.17
CA LYS A 93 -3.79 -1.54 14.53
C LYS A 93 -4.56 -0.61 13.61
N GLU A 94 -3.88 0.37 13.04
CA GLU A 94 -4.49 1.29 12.09
C GLU A 94 -3.53 1.55 10.93
N VAL A 95 -4.09 1.63 9.72
CA VAL A 95 -3.36 2.01 8.51
C VAL A 95 -3.95 3.33 8.03
N ILE A 96 -3.16 4.40 8.17
CA ILE A 96 -3.51 5.76 7.73
C ILE A 96 -3.20 5.92 6.25
N LYS A 97 -2.07 5.39 5.79
CA LYS A 97 -1.70 5.32 4.37
C LYS A 97 -1.12 3.95 4.05
N PRO A 98 -1.50 3.34 2.91
CA PRO A 98 -0.94 2.07 2.52
C PRO A 98 0.52 2.24 2.04
N ILE A 99 1.25 1.14 2.07
CA ILE A 99 2.60 1.06 1.48
C ILE A 99 2.43 1.03 -0.03
N ILE A 100 3.03 1.96 -0.76
CA ILE A 100 3.04 1.93 -2.23
C ILE A 100 4.34 1.31 -2.70
N ARG A 101 4.22 0.27 -3.52
CA ARG A 101 5.34 -0.45 -4.12
C ARG A 101 5.37 -0.22 -5.62
N TYR A 102 6.57 -0.10 -6.15
CA TYR A 102 6.83 -0.05 -7.58
C TYR A 102 7.38 -1.40 -8.03
N LYS A 103 6.70 -2.04 -8.98
CA LYS A 103 7.11 -3.31 -9.58
C LYS A 103 7.73 -3.02 -10.93
N SER A 104 8.91 -3.59 -11.18
CA SER A 104 9.60 -3.50 -12.47
C SER A 104 10.50 -4.70 -12.65
N GLY A 105 10.30 -5.48 -13.73
CA GLY A 105 11.19 -6.58 -14.12
C GLY A 105 11.41 -7.63 -13.02
N GLY A 106 10.37 -7.96 -12.24
CA GLY A 106 10.45 -8.93 -11.14
C GLY A 106 11.02 -8.39 -9.82
N SER A 107 11.51 -7.14 -9.81
CA SER A 107 11.92 -6.45 -8.59
C SER A 107 10.79 -5.58 -8.03
N THR A 108 10.75 -5.42 -6.72
CA THR A 108 9.80 -4.54 -6.04
C THR A 108 10.54 -3.54 -5.17
N LEU A 109 10.25 -2.25 -5.36
CA LEU A 109 10.84 -1.14 -4.61
C LEU A 109 9.77 -0.42 -3.80
N ILE A 110 10.14 0.12 -2.64
CA ILE A 110 9.24 0.97 -1.84
C ILE A 110 9.18 2.34 -2.52
N ALA A 111 8.04 2.65 -3.12
CA ALA A 111 7.80 3.95 -3.76
C ALA A 111 7.34 4.99 -2.74
N ARG A 112 6.56 4.56 -1.73
CA ARG A 112 6.15 5.36 -0.58
C ARG A 112 5.95 4.46 0.64
N LYS A 113 6.51 4.87 1.78
CA LYS A 113 6.26 4.19 3.05
C LYS A 113 4.78 4.27 3.43
N GLY A 114 4.28 3.22 4.05
CA GLY A 114 2.96 3.26 4.70
C GLY A 114 3.04 4.07 5.98
N VAL A 115 1.93 4.69 6.38
CA VAL A 115 1.82 5.42 7.64
C VAL A 115 0.83 4.67 8.50
N VAL A 116 1.26 4.22 9.68
CA VAL A 116 0.51 3.30 10.52
C VAL A 116 0.53 3.70 11.99
N VAL A 117 -0.46 3.22 12.72
CA VAL A 117 -0.48 3.23 14.19
C VAL A 117 -0.29 1.81 14.68
N VAL A 118 0.67 1.61 15.58
CA VAL A 118 1.00 0.31 16.16
C VAL A 118 0.70 0.31 17.65
N GLU A 119 0.30 -0.83 18.16
CA GLU A 119 -0.01 -1.02 19.58
C GLU A 119 0.56 -2.37 20.03
N SER A 120 0.91 -2.47 21.31
CA SER A 120 1.32 -3.75 21.89
C SER A 120 0.16 -4.75 21.85
N LYS A 121 0.47 -5.99 21.50
CA LYS A 121 -0.48 -7.09 21.50
C LYS A 121 -0.81 -7.48 22.95
N ASN A 122 -1.96 -7.00 23.44
CA ASN A 122 -2.57 -7.45 24.70
C ASN A 122 -2.99 -8.93 24.64
#